data_AF-A0A7S1UZ23-F1
#
_entry.id   AF-A0A7S1UZ23-F1
#
_cell.length_a   1.000
_cell.length_b   1.000
_cell.length_c   1.000
_cell.angle_alpha   90.00
_cell.angle_beta   90.00
_cell.angle_gamma   90.00
#
_symmetry.space_group_name_H-M   'P 1'
#
loop_
_entity.id
_entity.type
_entity.pdbx_description
1 polymer ?
#
loop_
_entity_poly.entity_id
_entity_poly.type
_entity_poly.pdbx_seq_one_letter_code
_entity_poly.pdbx_strand_id
1 'polypeptide(L)'
;QSQEGLLLLRRSLWIHECAALSSFTPWKKQDIFMDYFDRIENQTFFHLLFRMMHVSCIAGCLRTSLAMARLMLSLDPLRDPLGALVIMDYYALAVRTSECDQFVIDLVESKRILIYHKDEGKEFVGNLTDLPNWAFSYALALYRRAQEQDQNELTALADGALAAAIRTFPSIVEDLLIKNEVDVHGRSTRVDWPSVLPTLRALSRASASKEDDYDPILQHASRSTADVISKIFVQRQYKLWSEASLLSWLYNQCETMTDQVKREEDSISQKLLHPCVIRYSKVNQEDFEDRHRTLPPEANPLDPALLAPAMAVNPNRRRLFRGRGGRGGDGIDPAEEQLRQLEAMANRHHDGIVVGGPPTGLIDPDSPMMEVFLRSFFPWNEVEGVERARQPPP
;
A
#
# COMPACT_ATOMS: atom_id res chain seq x y z
N GLN A 1 0.48 -22.15 -10.43
CA GLN A 1 -0.54 -21.08 -10.27
C GLN A 1 -0.02 -19.66 -10.59
N SER A 2 1.29 -19.34 -10.59
CA SER A 2 1.80 -17.97 -10.81
C SER A 2 1.91 -17.50 -12.28
N GLN A 3 2.10 -18.39 -13.25
CA GLN A 3 2.31 -17.99 -14.66
C GLN A 3 1.03 -17.51 -15.33
N GLU A 4 -0.11 -18.15 -15.06
CA GLU A 4 -1.40 -17.77 -15.65
C GLU A 4 -1.87 -16.38 -15.18
N GLY A 5 -1.71 -16.08 -13.88
CA GLY A 5 -2.01 -14.75 -13.34
C GLY A 5 -1.16 -13.65 -13.98
N LEU A 6 0.14 -13.91 -14.18
CA LEU A 6 1.03 -12.98 -14.88
C LEU A 6 0.64 -12.80 -16.35
N LEU A 7 0.24 -13.87 -17.04
CA LEU A 7 -0.25 -13.80 -18.42
C LEU A 7 -1.53 -12.98 -18.53
N LEU A 8 -2.48 -13.16 -17.60
CA LEU A 8 -3.70 -12.35 -17.55
C LEU A 8 -3.36 -10.88 -17.31
N LEU A 9 -2.47 -10.60 -16.38
CA LEU A 9 -2.06 -9.22 -16.08
C LEU A 9 -1.38 -8.56 -17.29
N ARG A 10 -0.50 -9.27 -17.99
CA ARG A 10 0.13 -8.80 -19.23
C ARG A 10 -0.90 -8.57 -20.34
N ARG A 11 -1.88 -9.46 -20.50
CA ARG A 11 -2.97 -9.28 -21.47
C ARG A 11 -3.82 -8.06 -21.14
N SER A 12 -4.15 -7.84 -19.86
CA SER A 12 -4.90 -6.64 -19.44
C SER A 12 -4.12 -5.36 -19.75
N LEU A 13 -2.82 -5.31 -19.44
CA LEU A 13 -1.98 -4.17 -19.81
C LEU A 13 -1.91 -3.96 -21.32
N TRP A 14 -1.77 -5.04 -22.10
CA TRP A 14 -1.78 -4.96 -23.56
C TRP A 14 -3.12 -4.42 -24.10
N ILE A 15 -4.25 -4.83 -23.52
CA ILE A 15 -5.56 -4.26 -23.88
C ILE A 15 -5.60 -2.76 -23.58
N HIS A 16 -5.09 -2.32 -22.43
CA HIS A 16 -5.00 -0.90 -22.12
C HIS A 16 -4.04 -0.15 -23.04
N GLU A 17 -2.94 -0.76 -23.48
CA GLU A 17 -2.02 -0.21 -24.47
C GLU A 17 -2.67 -0.08 -25.86
N CYS A 18 -3.43 -1.09 -26.29
CA CYS A 18 -4.17 -1.04 -27.55
C CYS A 18 -5.37 -0.09 -27.50
N ALA A 19 -6.03 0.03 -26.34
CA ALA A 19 -7.14 0.94 -26.11
C ALA A 19 -6.66 2.38 -25.86
N ALA A 20 -5.39 2.57 -25.50
CA ALA A 20 -4.72 3.86 -25.45
C ALA A 20 -4.55 4.40 -26.88
N LEU A 21 -5.67 4.88 -27.42
CA LEU A 21 -5.74 5.59 -28.69
C LEU A 21 -4.82 6.81 -28.66
N SER A 22 -4.51 7.30 -29.87
CA SER A 22 -3.85 8.58 -30.23
C SER A 22 -4.15 9.83 -29.37
N SER A 23 -5.11 9.80 -28.45
CA SER A 23 -5.28 10.75 -27.33
C SER A 23 -4.14 10.72 -26.30
N PHE A 24 -3.37 9.62 -26.21
CA PHE A 24 -2.19 9.49 -25.36
C PHE A 24 -0.90 10.05 -25.99
N THR A 25 -0.91 10.40 -27.28
CA THR A 25 0.24 10.97 -27.97
C THR A 25 0.03 12.47 -28.18
N PRO A 26 0.33 13.33 -27.20
CA PRO A 26 0.33 14.76 -27.41
C PRO A 26 1.56 15.08 -28.27
N TRP A 27 1.40 15.06 -29.59
CA TRP A 27 2.45 15.40 -30.55
C TRP A 27 3.00 16.84 -30.41
N LYS A 28 2.51 17.63 -29.44
CA LYS A 28 2.83 19.06 -29.26
C LYS A 28 3.05 19.55 -27.82
N LYS A 29 2.80 18.78 -26.75
CA LYS A 29 3.11 19.17 -25.35
C LYS A 29 3.50 17.93 -24.54
N GLN A 30 4.67 17.98 -23.91
CA GLN A 30 5.44 16.82 -23.42
C GLN A 30 4.94 16.14 -22.15
N ASP A 31 3.75 16.47 -21.62
CA ASP A 31 3.29 15.92 -20.35
C ASP A 31 1.99 15.13 -20.53
N ILE A 32 2.08 13.81 -20.32
CA ILE A 32 0.93 12.90 -20.34
C ILE A 32 0.52 12.66 -18.89
N PHE A 33 -0.40 13.49 -18.40
CA PHE A 33 -1.01 13.29 -17.08
C PHE A 33 -2.31 12.47 -17.20
N MET A 34 -2.51 11.58 -16.24
CA MET A 34 -3.71 10.75 -16.15
C MET A 34 -4.38 10.98 -14.81
N ASP A 35 -5.59 11.53 -14.83
CA ASP A 35 -6.37 11.67 -13.60
C ASP A 35 -6.88 10.29 -13.15
N TYR A 36 -6.51 9.91 -11.94
CA TYR A 36 -6.98 8.69 -11.28
C TYR A 36 -8.42 8.80 -10.75
N PHE A 37 -8.85 9.94 -10.21
CA PHE A 37 -10.12 10.03 -9.48
C PHE A 37 -11.33 10.21 -10.39
N ASP A 38 -11.16 10.91 -11.52
CA ASP A 38 -12.28 11.30 -12.39
C ASP A 38 -12.73 10.19 -13.35
N ARG A 39 -11.89 9.18 -13.61
CA ARG A 39 -12.13 8.14 -14.62
C ARG A 39 -11.86 6.75 -14.07
N ILE A 40 -12.87 5.89 -14.12
CA ILE A 40 -12.79 4.51 -13.61
C ILE A 40 -11.81 3.68 -14.43
N GLU A 41 -11.73 3.92 -15.74
CA GLU A 41 -10.82 3.23 -16.66
C GLU A 41 -9.35 3.48 -16.30
N ASN A 42 -9.04 4.71 -15.90
CA ASN A 42 -7.70 5.10 -15.44
C ASN A 42 -7.38 4.40 -14.12
N GLN A 43 -8.35 4.29 -13.19
CA GLN A 43 -8.15 3.55 -11.95
C GLN A 43 -7.74 2.11 -12.22
N THR A 44 -8.44 1.42 -13.13
CA THR A 44 -8.08 0.04 -13.50
C THR A 44 -6.64 -0.03 -14.02
N PHE A 45 -6.22 0.92 -14.85
CA PHE A 45 -4.85 0.97 -15.36
C PHE A 45 -3.81 1.18 -14.25
N PHE A 46 -4.03 2.13 -13.32
CA PHE A 46 -3.15 2.35 -12.17
C PHE A 46 -3.03 1.09 -11.30
N HIS A 47 -4.14 0.40 -11.02
CA HIS A 47 -4.11 -0.85 -10.27
C HIS A 47 -3.35 -1.96 -11.00
N LEU A 48 -3.48 -2.07 -12.32
CA LEU A 48 -2.73 -3.04 -13.12
C LEU A 48 -1.22 -2.74 -13.07
N LEU A 49 -0.81 -1.47 -13.19
CA LEU A 49 0.58 -1.07 -13.04
C LEU A 49 1.11 -1.38 -11.63
N PHE A 50 0.35 -1.07 -10.59
CA PHE A 50 0.72 -1.38 -9.20
C PHE A 50 0.87 -2.89 -8.98
N ARG A 51 -0.05 -3.70 -9.52
CA ARG A 51 0.06 -5.16 -9.46
C ARG A 51 1.25 -5.67 -10.26
N MET A 52 1.56 -5.11 -11.43
CA MET A 52 2.76 -5.48 -12.20
C MET A 52 4.04 -5.13 -11.44
N MET A 53 4.10 -3.96 -10.83
CA MET A 53 5.21 -3.50 -9.99
C MET A 53 5.48 -4.49 -8.86
N HIS A 54 4.42 -4.94 -8.18
CA HIS A 54 4.50 -5.90 -7.08
C HIS A 54 4.92 -7.31 -7.53
N VAL A 55 4.27 -7.86 -8.57
CA VAL A 55 4.60 -9.19 -9.11
C VAL A 55 6.04 -9.21 -9.65
N SER A 56 6.49 -8.13 -10.27
CA SER A 56 7.88 -7.98 -10.72
C SER A 56 8.87 -7.99 -9.55
N CYS A 57 8.52 -7.39 -8.42
CA CYS A 57 9.37 -7.36 -7.24
C CYS A 57 9.53 -8.78 -6.67
N ILE A 58 8.43 -9.51 -6.54
CA ILE A 58 8.43 -10.90 -6.05
C ILE A 58 9.23 -11.80 -7.00
N ALA A 59 9.16 -11.55 -8.32
CA ALA A 59 9.98 -12.24 -9.31
C ALA A 59 11.49 -11.87 -9.25
N GLY A 60 11.90 -10.93 -8.38
CA GLY A 60 13.27 -10.43 -8.28
C GLY A 60 13.64 -9.41 -9.36
N CYS A 61 12.71 -8.98 -10.19
CA CYS A 61 12.92 -8.00 -11.25
C CYS A 61 12.79 -6.56 -10.70
N LEU A 62 13.69 -6.16 -9.80
CA LEU A 62 13.62 -4.87 -9.10
C LEU A 62 13.72 -3.67 -10.06
N ARG A 63 14.50 -3.77 -11.14
CA ARG A 63 14.59 -2.71 -12.17
C ARG A 63 13.26 -2.48 -12.88
N THR A 64 12.50 -3.54 -13.16
CA THR A 64 11.18 -3.38 -13.79
C THR A 64 10.17 -2.84 -12.80
N SER A 65 10.21 -3.24 -11.52
CA SER A 65 9.41 -2.63 -10.47
C SER A 65 9.69 -1.13 -10.32
N LEU A 66 10.97 -0.74 -10.31
CA LEU A 66 11.35 0.68 -10.26
C LEU A 66 10.84 1.45 -11.49
N ALA A 67 10.98 0.88 -12.69
CA ALA A 67 10.47 1.50 -13.91
C ALA A 67 8.94 1.68 -13.87
N MET A 68 8.20 0.68 -13.37
CA MET A 68 6.75 0.76 -13.20
C MET A 68 6.36 1.82 -12.16
N ALA A 69 7.06 1.89 -11.01
CA ALA A 69 6.83 2.91 -10.00
C ALA A 69 7.08 4.32 -10.55
N ARG A 70 8.16 4.51 -11.32
CA ARG A 70 8.46 5.78 -12.01
C ARG A 70 7.40 6.14 -13.04
N LEU A 71 6.92 5.17 -13.82
CA LEU A 71 5.84 5.37 -14.78
C LEU A 71 4.56 5.81 -14.06
N MET A 72 4.14 5.10 -13.02
CA MET A 72 2.96 5.47 -12.22
C MET A 72 3.07 6.89 -11.68
N LEU A 73 4.23 7.24 -11.11
CA LEU A 73 4.47 8.58 -10.59
C LEU A 73 4.50 9.65 -11.70
N SER A 74 4.97 9.31 -12.91
CA SER A 74 4.96 10.26 -14.03
C SER A 74 3.56 10.58 -14.55
N LEU A 75 2.60 9.64 -14.38
CA LEU A 75 1.21 9.82 -14.81
C LEU A 75 0.44 10.75 -13.87
N ASP A 76 0.65 10.67 -12.56
CA ASP A 76 0.06 11.57 -11.56
C ASP A 76 1.08 11.90 -10.44
N PRO A 77 2.03 12.80 -10.70
CA PRO A 77 3.11 13.11 -9.75
C PRO A 77 2.62 13.90 -8.53
N LEU A 78 1.49 14.59 -8.66
CA LEU A 78 0.96 15.45 -7.60
C LEU A 78 0.19 14.66 -6.56
N ARG A 79 -0.65 13.70 -6.98
CA ARG A 79 -1.56 13.00 -6.07
C ARG A 79 -1.03 11.67 -5.56
N ASP A 80 -0.18 10.98 -6.35
CA ASP A 80 0.33 9.63 -6.06
C ASP A 80 -0.74 8.68 -5.46
N PRO A 81 -1.79 8.34 -6.23
CA PRO A 81 -3.02 7.75 -5.71
C PRO A 81 -2.85 6.38 -5.05
N LEU A 82 -1.85 5.61 -5.48
CA LEU A 82 -1.56 4.26 -4.95
C LEU A 82 -0.32 4.23 -4.04
N GLY A 83 0.30 5.39 -3.76
CA GLY A 83 1.45 5.47 -2.86
C GLY A 83 2.72 4.86 -3.43
N ALA A 84 3.04 5.09 -4.71
CA ALA A 84 4.30 4.64 -5.30
C ALA A 84 5.52 5.19 -4.52
N LEU A 85 5.42 6.41 -3.98
CA LEU A 85 6.48 7.02 -3.16
C LEU A 85 6.74 6.27 -1.84
N VAL A 86 5.81 5.45 -1.35
CA VAL A 86 5.99 4.68 -0.10
C VAL A 86 7.00 3.53 -0.27
N ILE A 87 7.23 3.05 -1.50
CA ILE A 87 8.06 1.87 -1.77
C ILE A 87 9.14 2.07 -2.85
N MET A 88 9.04 3.14 -3.65
CA MET A 88 9.94 3.37 -4.78
C MET A 88 11.43 3.43 -4.36
N ASP A 89 11.70 3.98 -3.19
CA ASP A 89 13.02 4.09 -2.58
C ASP A 89 13.65 2.70 -2.35
N TYR A 90 12.87 1.73 -1.87
CA TYR A 90 13.32 0.35 -1.73
C TYR A 90 13.73 -0.25 -3.08
N TYR A 91 12.92 -0.06 -4.13
CA TYR A 91 13.26 -0.62 -5.44
C TYR A 91 14.55 -0.02 -6.02
N ALA A 92 14.78 1.28 -5.81
CA ALA A 92 16.02 1.92 -6.25
C ALA A 92 17.24 1.35 -5.49
N LEU A 93 17.18 1.33 -4.16
CA LEU A 93 18.31 0.91 -3.32
C LEU A 93 18.57 -0.60 -3.37
N ALA A 94 17.55 -1.42 -3.60
CA ALA A 94 17.69 -2.87 -3.67
C ALA A 94 18.39 -3.32 -4.96
N VAL A 95 18.40 -2.51 -6.03
CA VAL A 95 19.16 -2.80 -7.26
C VAL A 95 20.68 -2.72 -7.05
N ARG A 96 21.15 -2.03 -5.99
CA ARG A 96 22.58 -1.89 -5.62
C ARG A 96 23.45 -1.48 -6.80
N THR A 97 23.03 -0.43 -7.51
CA THR A 97 23.79 0.18 -8.60
C THR A 97 23.94 1.66 -8.31
N SER A 98 25.13 2.19 -8.55
CA SER A 98 25.50 3.58 -8.29
C SER A 98 24.58 4.59 -8.99
N GLU A 99 24.04 4.26 -10.17
CA GLU A 99 23.04 5.05 -10.89
C GLU A 99 21.70 5.15 -10.13
N CYS A 100 21.26 4.08 -9.47
CA CYS A 100 20.01 4.06 -8.71
C CYS A 100 20.15 4.81 -7.38
N ASP A 101 21.32 4.70 -6.74
CA ASP A 101 21.63 5.49 -5.55
C ASP A 101 21.69 6.99 -5.89
N GLN A 102 22.30 7.36 -7.02
CA GLN A 102 22.29 8.74 -7.53
C GLN A 102 20.87 9.24 -7.83
N PHE A 103 20.02 8.39 -8.42
CA PHE A 103 18.62 8.74 -8.66
C PHE A 103 17.87 9.11 -7.37
N VAL A 104 18.10 8.39 -6.27
CA VAL A 104 17.47 8.71 -4.97
C VAL A 104 17.94 10.08 -4.46
N ILE A 105 19.25 10.35 -4.55
CA ILE A 105 19.85 11.63 -4.15
C ILE A 105 19.28 12.77 -4.99
N ASP A 106 19.34 12.65 -6.32
CA ASP A 106 18.87 13.65 -7.26
C ASP A 106 17.37 13.94 -7.06
N LEU A 107 16.56 12.90 -6.80
CA LEU A 107 15.13 13.07 -6.59
C LEU A 107 14.82 13.90 -5.34
N VAL A 108 15.48 13.58 -4.22
CA VAL A 108 15.31 14.30 -2.95
C VAL A 108 15.83 15.74 -3.06
N GLU A 109 17.00 15.94 -3.64
CA GLU A 109 17.65 17.25 -3.75
C GLU A 109 16.98 18.17 -4.78
N SER A 110 16.41 17.59 -5.85
CA SER A 110 15.73 18.38 -6.88
C SER A 110 14.50 19.12 -6.36
N LYS A 111 13.89 18.66 -5.25
CA LYS A 111 12.65 19.20 -4.66
C LYS A 111 11.51 19.38 -5.68
N ARG A 112 11.54 18.62 -6.77
CA ARG A 112 10.51 18.67 -7.83
C ARG A 112 9.22 17.98 -7.41
N ILE A 113 9.34 17.00 -6.53
CA ILE A 113 8.20 16.24 -5.99
C ILE A 113 7.98 16.71 -4.56
N LEU A 114 6.78 17.18 -4.28
CA LEU A 114 6.36 17.63 -2.97
C LEU A 114 5.09 16.88 -2.56
N ILE A 115 4.92 16.71 -1.26
CA ILE A 115 3.81 15.98 -0.68
C ILE A 115 2.75 16.98 -0.25
N TYR A 116 1.67 17.06 -1.02
CA TYR A 116 0.51 17.89 -0.76
C TYR A 116 -0.55 17.13 0.03
N HIS A 117 -0.98 17.67 1.16
CA HIS A 117 -2.15 17.20 1.89
C HIS A 117 -3.07 18.38 2.15
N LYS A 118 -4.37 18.17 1.98
CA LYS A 118 -5.39 19.18 2.22
C LYS A 118 -6.36 18.66 3.25
N ASP A 119 -6.51 19.38 4.35
CA ASP A 119 -7.47 19.06 5.41
C ASP A 119 -8.24 20.31 5.82
N GLU A 120 -9.57 20.23 5.81
CA GLU A 120 -10.51 21.31 6.20
C GLU A 120 -10.18 22.72 5.67
N GLY A 121 -9.55 22.82 4.50
CA GLY A 121 -9.16 24.09 3.88
C GLY A 121 -7.74 24.57 4.19
N LYS A 122 -7.00 23.89 5.08
CA LYS A 122 -5.55 24.07 5.26
C LYS A 122 -4.79 23.22 4.24
N GLU A 123 -3.76 23.79 3.64
CA GLU A 123 -2.89 23.12 2.67
C GLU A 123 -1.51 22.91 3.29
N PHE A 124 -1.09 21.65 3.37
CA PHE A 124 0.20 21.23 3.90
C PHE A 124 1.08 20.75 2.76
N VAL A 125 2.28 21.31 2.65
CA VAL A 125 3.27 20.96 1.62
C VAL A 125 4.56 20.52 2.30
N GLY A 126 4.88 19.23 2.19
CA GLY A 126 6.11 18.65 2.76
C GLY A 126 7.11 18.22 1.69
N ASN A 127 8.35 18.04 2.13
CA ASN A 127 9.44 17.47 1.33
C ASN A 127 9.40 15.94 1.38
N LEU A 128 10.13 15.27 0.48
CA LEU A 128 10.28 13.81 0.53
C LEU A 128 10.90 13.33 1.85
N THR A 129 11.83 14.10 2.43
CA THR A 129 12.49 13.77 3.71
C THR A 129 11.55 13.78 4.92
N ASP A 130 10.33 14.31 4.77
CA ASP A 130 9.29 14.23 5.80
C ASP A 130 8.64 12.84 5.85
N LEU A 131 8.91 11.97 4.86
CA LEU A 131 8.56 10.55 4.92
C LEU A 131 9.71 9.75 5.53
N PRO A 132 9.40 8.79 6.43
CA PRO A 132 10.43 8.01 7.11
C PRO A 132 11.27 7.18 6.13
N ASN A 133 10.63 6.60 5.11
CA ASN A 133 11.31 5.76 4.14
C ASN A 133 12.36 6.55 3.36
N TRP A 134 12.00 7.70 2.79
CA TRP A 134 12.93 8.56 2.05
C TRP A 134 14.01 9.19 2.92
N ALA A 135 13.72 9.54 4.18
CA ALA A 135 14.73 10.11 5.09
C ALA A 135 15.90 9.13 5.32
N PHE A 136 15.59 7.86 5.61
CA PHE A 136 16.60 6.82 5.79
C PHE A 136 17.23 6.39 4.46
N SER A 137 16.42 6.23 3.41
CA SER A 137 16.88 5.84 2.08
C SER A 137 17.85 6.86 1.46
N TYR A 138 17.60 8.15 1.64
CA TYR A 138 18.49 9.23 1.20
C TYR A 138 19.85 9.15 1.90
N ALA A 139 19.85 8.98 3.23
CA ALA A 139 21.09 8.83 3.99
C ALA A 139 21.88 7.59 3.55
N LEU A 140 21.20 6.47 3.28
CA LEU A 140 21.84 5.25 2.80
C LEU A 140 22.43 5.42 1.39
N ALA A 141 21.72 6.10 0.49
CA ALA A 141 22.22 6.39 -0.85
C ALA A 141 23.50 7.24 -0.81
N LEU A 142 23.51 8.30 -0.01
CA LEU A 142 24.68 9.15 0.21
C LEU A 142 25.86 8.35 0.78
N TYR A 143 25.61 7.48 1.77
CA TYR A 143 26.64 6.65 2.37
C TYR A 143 27.31 5.72 1.36
N ARG A 144 26.52 5.00 0.54
CA ARG A 144 27.06 4.13 -0.52
C ARG A 144 27.85 4.91 -1.55
N ARG A 145 27.35 6.09 -1.94
CA ARG A 145 28.03 6.99 -2.87
C ARG A 145 29.35 7.51 -2.33
N ALA A 146 29.39 7.85 -1.04
CA ALA A 146 30.60 8.28 -0.34
C ALA A 146 31.65 7.16 -0.27
N GLN A 147 31.23 5.92 0.00
CA GLN A 147 32.12 4.75 -0.02
C GLN A 147 32.72 4.45 -1.40
N GLU A 148 31.96 4.66 -2.48
CA GLU A 148 32.47 4.43 -3.84
C GLU A 148 33.45 5.51 -4.31
N GLN A 149 33.28 6.76 -3.84
CA GLN A 149 34.08 7.91 -4.31
C GLN A 149 35.18 8.34 -3.32
N ASP A 150 35.24 7.72 -2.14
CA ASP A 150 36.12 8.12 -1.01
C ASP A 150 36.06 9.62 -0.69
N GLN A 151 34.86 10.21 -0.79
CA GLN A 151 34.64 11.64 -0.59
C GLN A 151 34.20 11.96 0.83
N ASN A 152 35.08 12.60 1.59
CA ASN A 152 34.81 13.01 2.97
C ASN A 152 33.60 13.95 3.11
N GLU A 153 33.35 14.80 2.12
CA GLU A 153 32.20 15.73 2.14
C GLU A 153 30.87 14.97 2.05
N LEU A 154 30.77 13.97 1.16
CA LEU A 154 29.59 13.12 1.05
C LEU A 154 29.36 12.28 2.31
N THR A 155 30.44 11.81 2.95
CA THR A 155 30.35 11.11 4.24
C THR A 155 29.73 12.00 5.31
N ALA A 156 30.20 13.25 5.44
CA ALA A 156 29.66 14.19 6.41
C ALA A 156 28.18 14.54 6.12
N LEU A 157 27.80 14.64 4.84
CA LEU A 157 26.41 14.82 4.44
C LEU A 157 25.54 13.60 4.77
N ALA A 158 26.04 12.38 4.54
CA ALA A 158 25.36 11.14 4.90
C ALA A 158 25.15 11.04 6.41
N ASP A 159 26.18 11.36 7.20
CA ASP A 159 26.12 11.38 8.66
C ASP A 159 25.06 12.37 9.16
N GLY A 160 25.07 13.59 8.62
CA GLY A 160 24.08 14.62 8.94
C GLY A 160 22.65 14.22 8.58
N ALA A 161 22.47 13.62 7.40
CA ALA A 161 21.17 13.14 6.93
C ALA A 161 20.63 11.99 7.81
N LEU A 162 21.48 11.02 8.16
CA LEU A 162 21.08 9.92 9.04
C LEU A 162 20.75 10.42 10.44
N ALA A 163 21.56 11.31 11.00
CA ALA A 163 21.30 11.91 12.31
C ALA A 163 19.98 12.70 12.32
N ALA A 164 19.63 13.39 11.23
CA ALA A 164 18.34 14.07 11.08
C ALA A 164 17.17 13.07 10.99
N ALA A 165 17.34 11.97 10.26
CA ALA A 165 16.35 10.91 10.13
C ALA A 165 16.08 10.23 11.49
N ILE A 166 17.12 9.87 12.24
CA ILE A 166 17.00 9.23 13.56
C ILE A 166 16.28 10.15 14.56
N ARG A 167 16.60 11.45 14.57
CA ARG A 167 15.90 12.41 15.46
C ARG A 167 14.42 12.54 15.13
N THR A 168 14.05 12.44 13.86
CA THR A 168 12.66 12.57 13.41
C THR A 168 11.87 11.28 13.64
N PHE A 169 12.46 10.13 13.35
CA PHE A 169 11.83 8.80 13.42
C PHE A 169 12.67 7.80 14.25
N PRO A 170 12.80 8.01 15.57
CA PRO A 170 13.67 7.19 16.41
C PRO A 170 13.21 5.74 16.57
N SER A 171 11.91 5.45 16.39
CA SER A 171 11.35 4.09 16.51
C SER A 171 11.89 3.12 15.46
N ILE A 172 12.20 3.61 14.25
CA ILE A 172 12.65 2.80 13.11
C ILE A 172 13.94 2.05 13.43
N VAL A 173 14.84 2.67 14.20
CA VAL A 173 16.13 2.06 14.55
C VAL A 173 15.91 0.77 15.34
N GLU A 174 15.08 0.80 16.38
CA GLU A 174 14.78 -0.39 17.18
C GLU A 174 14.05 -1.45 16.35
N ASP A 175 13.09 -1.04 15.53
CA ASP A 175 12.34 -1.96 14.66
C ASP A 175 13.24 -2.64 13.62
N LEU A 176 14.21 -1.92 13.04
CA LEU A 176 15.21 -2.48 12.12
C LEU A 176 16.11 -3.51 12.82
N LEU A 177 16.55 -3.23 14.04
CA LEU A 177 17.42 -4.13 14.81
C LEU A 177 16.69 -5.42 15.19
N ILE A 178 15.45 -5.31 15.67
CA ILE A 178 14.59 -6.45 15.98
C ILE A 178 14.36 -7.28 14.71
N LYS A 179 14.10 -6.63 13.58
CA LYS A 179 13.85 -7.32 12.31
C LYS A 179 15.09 -8.00 11.73
N ASN A 180 16.28 -7.46 11.99
CA ASN A 180 17.57 -8.04 11.62
C ASN A 180 18.10 -9.06 12.65
N GLU A 181 17.31 -9.41 13.68
CA GLU A 181 17.69 -10.37 14.72
C GLU A 181 19.00 -9.99 15.44
N VAL A 182 19.28 -8.69 15.54
CA VAL A 182 20.44 -8.18 16.29
C VAL A 182 20.15 -8.29 17.77
N ASP A 183 21.12 -8.76 18.56
CA ASP A 183 20.97 -8.81 20.02
C ASP A 183 20.94 -7.38 20.58
N VAL A 184 19.75 -6.97 21.01
CA VAL A 184 19.46 -5.66 21.59
C VAL A 184 19.72 -5.64 23.11
N HIS A 185 19.84 -6.80 23.75
CA HIS A 185 19.94 -6.92 25.20
C HIS A 185 21.35 -7.27 25.67
N GLY A 186 22.10 -8.02 24.86
CA GLY A 186 23.51 -8.31 25.09
C GLY A 186 24.38 -7.08 24.97
N ARG A 187 25.41 -7.01 25.82
CA ARG A 187 26.51 -6.05 25.65
C ARG A 187 27.53 -6.69 24.71
N SER A 188 27.69 -6.12 23.53
CA SER A 188 28.68 -6.57 22.56
C SER A 188 29.85 -5.61 22.58
N THR A 189 31.07 -6.13 22.57
CA THR A 189 32.29 -5.30 22.61
C THR A 189 32.45 -4.36 21.42
N ARG A 190 31.66 -4.55 20.36
CA ARG A 190 31.69 -3.70 19.16
C ARG A 190 30.56 -2.67 19.14
N VAL A 191 29.40 -2.98 19.72
CA VAL A 191 28.18 -2.18 19.59
C VAL A 191 27.31 -2.38 20.84
N ASP A 192 27.19 -1.35 21.67
CA ASP A 192 26.42 -1.41 22.93
C ASP A 192 25.04 -0.76 22.78
N TRP A 193 24.14 -1.42 22.03
CA TRP A 193 22.75 -0.99 21.85
C TRP A 193 21.97 -0.68 23.16
N PRO A 194 22.16 -1.44 24.26
CA PRO A 194 21.47 -1.14 25.52
C PRO A 194 21.72 0.27 26.09
N SER A 195 22.82 0.91 25.72
CA SER A 195 23.17 2.25 26.19
C SER A 195 22.44 3.38 25.44
N VAL A 196 22.07 3.12 24.19
CA VAL A 196 21.56 4.11 23.23
C VAL A 196 20.03 4.04 23.11
N LEU A 197 19.48 2.82 23.11
CA LEU A 197 18.05 2.59 22.89
C LEU A 197 17.12 3.23 23.94
N PRO A 198 17.46 3.32 25.24
CA PRO A 198 16.61 4.04 26.20
C PRO A 198 16.35 5.49 25.80
N THR A 199 17.36 6.18 25.27
CA THR A 199 17.23 7.57 24.78
C THR A 199 16.34 7.65 23.54
N LEU A 200 16.50 6.72 22.59
CA LEU A 200 15.65 6.65 21.39
C LEU A 200 14.18 6.38 21.75
N ARG A 201 13.93 5.47 22.69
CA ARG A 201 12.58 5.21 23.21
C ARG A 201 12.00 6.43 23.94
N ALA A 202 12.83 7.18 24.68
CA ALA A 202 12.41 8.41 25.31
C ALA A 202 12.04 9.48 24.27
N LEU A 203 12.83 9.64 23.21
CA LEU A 203 12.54 10.53 22.07
C LEU A 203 11.26 10.14 21.34
N SER A 204 11.02 8.84 21.12
CA SER A 204 9.78 8.37 20.51
C SER A 204 8.56 8.69 21.37
N ARG A 205 8.67 8.59 22.71
CA ARG A 205 7.56 8.90 23.63
C ARG A 205 7.40 10.37 23.95
N ALA A 206 8.42 11.18 23.68
CA ALA A 206 8.38 12.61 23.92
C ALA A 206 7.21 13.24 23.16
N SER A 207 6.59 14.23 23.80
CA SER A 207 5.67 15.12 23.10
C SER A 207 6.47 16.00 22.16
N ALA A 208 5.90 16.36 21.00
CA ALA A 208 6.55 17.35 20.16
C ALA A 208 6.69 18.67 20.93
N SER A 209 7.74 19.43 20.60
CA SER A 209 7.95 20.76 21.18
C SER A 209 6.69 21.62 21.00
N LYS A 210 6.36 22.43 22.02
CA LYS A 210 5.18 23.32 22.03
C LYS A 210 5.26 24.48 21.02
N GLU A 211 6.32 24.56 20.23
CA GLU A 211 6.62 25.71 19.37
C GLU A 211 5.92 25.66 18.02
N ASP A 212 5.44 24.48 17.59
CA ASP A 212 4.77 24.28 16.31
C ASP A 212 3.32 23.80 16.53
N ASP A 213 2.37 24.74 16.51
CA ASP A 213 0.97 24.57 16.95
C ASP A 213 0.10 23.92 15.84
N TYR A 214 0.21 22.60 15.64
CA TYR A 214 -0.78 21.83 14.86
C TYR A 214 -1.87 21.26 15.76
N ASP A 215 -3.09 21.14 15.21
CA ASP A 215 -4.21 20.53 15.93
C ASP A 215 -3.82 19.11 16.42
N PRO A 216 -4.12 18.75 17.68
CA PRO A 216 -3.68 17.48 18.27
C PRO A 216 -4.20 16.25 17.51
N ILE A 217 -5.34 16.38 16.82
CA ILE A 217 -5.92 15.35 15.96
C ILE A 217 -5.04 15.12 14.73
N LEU A 218 -4.61 16.20 14.07
CA LEU A 218 -3.72 16.15 12.91
C LEU A 218 -2.37 15.55 13.29
N GLN A 219 -1.84 15.92 14.44
CA GLN A 219 -0.59 15.38 14.94
C GLN A 219 -0.69 13.87 15.21
N HIS A 220 -1.80 13.42 15.82
CA HIS A 220 -2.04 12.00 16.05
C HIS A 220 -2.17 11.22 14.73
N ALA A 221 -2.93 11.74 13.76
CA ALA A 221 -3.08 11.12 12.45
C ALA A 221 -1.75 11.05 11.68
N SER A 222 -0.93 12.10 11.75
CA SER A 222 0.39 12.17 11.15
C SER A 222 1.32 11.10 11.74
N ARG A 223 1.33 10.98 13.07
CA ARG A 223 2.13 9.97 13.78
C ARG A 223 1.67 8.55 13.44
N SER A 224 0.37 8.29 13.47
CA SER A 224 -0.16 6.97 13.09
C SER A 224 0.18 6.61 11.64
N THR A 225 0.12 7.58 10.73
CA THR A 225 0.45 7.33 9.31
C THR A 225 1.95 7.10 9.14
N ALA A 226 2.79 7.89 9.82
CA ALA A 226 4.24 7.70 9.82
C ALA A 226 4.62 6.32 10.40
N ASP A 227 3.92 5.83 11.43
CA ASP A 227 4.13 4.49 11.98
C ASP A 227 3.80 3.39 10.95
N VAL A 228 2.73 3.55 10.16
CA VAL A 228 2.39 2.61 9.07
C VAL A 228 3.48 2.59 8.01
N ILE A 229 3.94 3.76 7.55
CA ILE A 229 5.02 3.86 6.54
C ILE A 229 6.33 3.29 7.12
N SER A 230 6.62 3.55 8.40
CA SER A 230 7.78 3.00 9.10
C SER A 230 7.77 1.47 9.12
N LYS A 231 6.61 0.85 9.39
CA LYS A 231 6.45 -0.61 9.32
C LYS A 231 6.69 -1.15 7.90
N ILE A 232 6.13 -0.51 6.88
CA ILE A 232 6.36 -0.88 5.48
C ILE A 232 7.85 -0.78 5.13
N PHE A 233 8.48 0.34 5.50
CA PHE A 233 9.91 0.56 5.31
C PHE A 233 10.75 -0.53 5.98
N VAL A 234 10.54 -0.80 7.26
CA VAL A 234 11.29 -1.84 8.00
C VAL A 234 11.09 -3.21 7.34
N GLN A 235 9.85 -3.57 7.03
CA GLN A 235 9.53 -4.86 6.42
C GLN A 235 10.22 -5.07 5.07
N ARG A 236 10.43 -3.99 4.32
CA ARG A 236 11.01 -4.03 2.97
C ARG A 236 12.51 -3.86 2.95
N GLN A 237 13.01 -2.92 3.74
CA GLN A 237 14.40 -2.48 3.68
C GLN A 237 15.31 -3.13 4.71
N TYR A 238 14.82 -3.91 5.69
CA TYR A 238 15.68 -4.44 6.76
C TYR A 238 16.95 -5.15 6.26
N LYS A 239 16.86 -5.94 5.18
CA LYS A 239 18.00 -6.62 4.55
C LYS A 239 19.03 -5.68 3.92
N LEU A 240 18.65 -4.45 3.59
CA LEU A 240 19.60 -3.43 3.11
C LEU A 240 20.44 -2.87 4.26
N TRP A 241 19.93 -2.95 5.49
CA TRP A 241 20.56 -2.46 6.73
C TRP A 241 21.23 -3.58 7.54
N SER A 242 21.32 -4.80 7.02
CA SER A 242 21.91 -5.94 7.74
C SER A 242 23.45 -5.99 7.67
N GLU A 243 24.08 -5.14 6.86
CA GLU A 243 25.53 -5.10 6.72
C GLU A 243 26.21 -4.60 8.01
N ALA A 244 27.30 -5.25 8.42
CA ALA A 244 27.99 -4.91 9.68
C ALA A 244 28.54 -3.47 9.70
N SER A 245 28.99 -2.96 8.55
CA SER A 245 29.45 -1.58 8.36
C SER A 245 28.32 -0.57 8.55
N LEU A 246 27.12 -0.88 8.05
CA LEU A 246 25.93 -0.06 8.19
C LEU A 246 25.41 -0.08 9.62
N LEU A 247 25.43 -1.23 10.28
CA LEU A 247 25.03 -1.35 11.69
C LEU A 247 25.97 -0.58 12.62
N SER A 248 27.29 -0.63 12.38
CA SER A 248 28.24 0.18 13.16
C SER A 248 28.09 1.67 12.87
N TRP A 249 27.86 2.04 11.60
CA TRP A 249 27.56 3.42 11.22
C TRP A 249 26.28 3.95 11.90
N LEU A 250 25.19 3.17 11.84
CA LEU A 250 23.94 3.49 12.52
C LEU A 250 24.13 3.66 14.03
N TYR A 251 24.91 2.77 14.65
CA TYR A 251 25.24 2.87 16.07
C TYR A 251 26.00 4.15 16.40
N ASN A 252 27.07 4.48 15.67
CA ASN A 252 27.88 5.67 15.90
C ASN A 252 27.04 6.96 15.82
N GLN A 253 26.10 7.02 14.88
CA GLN A 253 25.18 8.16 14.77
C GLN A 253 24.20 8.23 15.94
N CYS A 254 23.67 7.08 16.38
CA CYS A 254 22.81 7.05 17.55
C CYS A 254 23.58 7.41 18.84
N GLU A 255 24.82 6.94 19.01
CA GLU A 255 25.68 7.27 20.14
C GLU A 255 25.95 8.78 20.21
N THR A 256 26.39 9.37 19.09
CA THR A 256 26.62 10.82 18.96
C THR A 256 25.37 11.62 19.32
N MET A 257 24.20 11.17 18.85
CA MET A 257 22.93 11.80 19.19
C MET A 257 22.60 11.66 20.68
N THR A 258 22.82 10.49 21.29
CA THR A 258 22.59 10.33 22.74
C THR A 258 23.51 11.20 23.58
N ASP A 259 24.74 11.40 23.15
CA ASP A 259 25.70 12.27 23.82
C ASP A 259 25.31 13.74 23.72
N GLN A 260 24.77 14.16 22.57
CA GLN A 260 24.23 15.52 22.40
C GLN A 260 23.02 15.74 23.33
N VAL A 261 22.06 14.83 23.34
CA VAL A 261 20.88 14.90 24.23
C VAL A 261 21.28 14.93 25.71
N LYS A 262 22.34 14.21 26.11
CA LYS A 262 22.85 14.25 27.49
C LYS A 262 23.55 15.57 27.84
N ARG A 263 24.25 16.19 26.88
CA ARG A 263 25.02 17.43 27.09
C ARG A 263 24.14 18.66 27.11
N GLU A 264 23.10 18.68 26.28
CA GLU A 264 22.30 19.90 26.05
C GLU A 264 21.27 20.15 27.16
N GLU A 265 20.99 19.20 28.06
CA GLU A 265 19.85 19.26 29.02
C GLU A 265 18.51 19.62 28.36
N ASP A 266 18.46 19.60 27.02
CA ASP A 266 17.31 20.00 26.25
C ASP A 266 16.16 19.07 26.59
N SER A 267 15.00 19.67 26.84
CA SER A 267 13.76 18.93 26.99
C SER A 267 13.63 18.02 25.77
N ILE A 268 13.79 16.71 25.98
CA ILE A 268 13.69 15.67 24.95
C ILE A 268 12.40 15.97 24.18
N SER A 269 12.54 16.62 23.03
CA SER A 269 11.43 17.08 22.21
C SER A 269 11.59 16.44 20.87
N GLN A 270 10.62 15.63 20.49
CA GLN A 270 10.61 15.05 19.15
C GLN A 270 10.34 16.19 18.16
N LYS A 271 11.08 16.20 17.03
CA LYS A 271 10.75 17.10 15.92
C LYS A 271 9.31 16.82 15.47
N LEU A 272 8.52 17.87 15.29
CA LEU A 272 7.13 17.72 14.86
C LEU A 272 7.07 17.10 13.46
N LEU A 273 6.25 16.06 13.33
CA LEU A 273 5.97 15.44 12.04
C LEU A 273 5.10 16.37 11.19
N HIS A 274 5.51 16.57 9.95
CA HIS A 274 4.75 17.42 9.04
C HIS A 274 3.42 16.74 8.64
N PRO A 275 2.27 17.44 8.70
CA PRO A 275 0.96 16.85 8.39
C PRO A 275 0.78 16.33 6.96
N CYS A 276 1.72 16.62 6.05
CA CYS A 276 1.71 16.08 4.68
C CYS A 276 1.66 14.55 4.64
N VAL A 277 2.21 13.87 5.67
CA VAL A 277 2.29 12.41 5.74
C VAL A 277 0.90 11.76 5.77
N ILE A 278 -0.13 12.46 6.28
CA ILE A 278 -1.53 12.00 6.33
C ILE A 278 -2.08 11.65 4.95
N ARG A 279 -1.49 12.17 3.87
CA ARG A 279 -1.80 11.74 2.49
C ARG A 279 -1.87 10.22 2.36
N TYR A 280 -0.93 9.51 2.99
CA TYR A 280 -0.81 8.06 2.91
C TYR A 280 -1.58 7.31 4.00
N SER A 281 -2.51 7.97 4.69
CA SER A 281 -3.34 7.36 5.75
C SER A 281 -4.20 6.19 5.26
N LYS A 282 -4.56 6.18 3.97
CA LYS A 282 -5.35 5.10 3.32
C LYS A 282 -4.49 3.95 2.81
N VAL A 283 -3.16 4.04 2.91
CA VAL A 283 -2.25 3.01 2.42
C VAL A 283 -2.33 1.79 3.34
N ASN A 284 -2.67 0.63 2.78
CA ASN A 284 -2.68 -0.62 3.54
C ASN A 284 -1.27 -1.21 3.58
N GLN A 285 -0.80 -1.59 4.77
CA GLN A 285 0.49 -2.27 4.94
C GLN A 285 0.59 -3.56 4.09
N GLU A 286 -0.53 -4.30 3.99
CA GLU A 286 -0.60 -5.59 3.30
C GLU A 286 -0.34 -5.51 1.79
N ASP A 287 -0.67 -4.39 1.16
CA ASP A 287 -0.43 -4.20 -0.28
C ASP A 287 1.07 -4.15 -0.61
N PHE A 288 1.89 -3.89 0.42
CA PHE A 288 3.34 -3.86 0.35
C PHE A 288 3.96 -5.03 1.11
N GLU A 289 3.33 -6.20 1.19
CA GLU A 289 4.00 -7.43 1.67
C GLU A 289 4.41 -8.36 0.54
N ASP A 290 5.43 -9.21 0.73
CA ASP A 290 5.82 -10.23 -0.27
C ASP A 290 4.84 -11.41 -0.35
N ARG A 291 3.88 -11.47 0.57
CA ARG A 291 2.90 -12.55 0.64
C ARG A 291 1.75 -12.25 -0.30
N HIS A 292 1.50 -13.15 -1.25
CA HIS A 292 0.22 -13.15 -1.94
C HIS A 292 -0.88 -13.54 -0.95
N ARG A 293 -1.95 -12.74 -0.87
CA ARG A 293 -3.22 -13.22 -0.31
C ARG A 293 -3.73 -14.33 -1.24
N THR A 294 -3.33 -15.57 -0.96
CA THR A 294 -4.09 -16.72 -1.43
C THR A 294 -5.42 -16.70 -0.71
N LEU A 295 -6.48 -17.20 -1.36
CA LEU A 295 -7.71 -17.53 -0.64
C LEU A 295 -7.34 -18.35 0.61
N PRO A 296 -8.03 -18.14 1.75
CA PRO A 296 -7.86 -19.02 2.91
C PRO A 296 -7.95 -20.47 2.44
N PRO A 297 -7.14 -21.40 2.97
CA PRO A 297 -7.21 -22.81 2.58
C PRO A 297 -8.61 -23.42 2.80
N GLU A 298 -9.41 -22.81 3.68
CA GLU A 298 -10.80 -23.19 3.98
C GLU A 298 -11.83 -22.54 3.03
N ALA A 299 -11.44 -21.52 2.27
CA ALA A 299 -12.33 -20.90 1.30
C ALA A 299 -12.41 -21.81 0.08
N ASN A 300 -13.36 -22.75 0.10
CA ASN A 300 -13.74 -23.52 -1.08
C ASN A 300 -14.52 -22.59 -2.03
N PRO A 301 -13.94 -22.13 -3.15
CA PRO A 301 -14.62 -21.23 -4.06
C PRO A 301 -15.84 -21.87 -4.74
N LEU A 302 -16.02 -23.20 -4.59
CA LEU A 302 -17.12 -24.00 -5.11
C LEU A 302 -17.98 -24.61 -3.99
N ASP A 303 -18.00 -24.03 -2.78
CA ASP A 303 -18.86 -24.53 -1.72
C ASP A 303 -20.33 -24.55 -2.20
N PRO A 304 -20.98 -25.73 -2.30
CA PRO A 304 -22.36 -25.84 -2.73
C PRO A 304 -23.32 -25.06 -1.82
N ALA A 305 -22.95 -24.79 -0.57
CA ALA A 305 -23.75 -23.94 0.32
C ALA A 305 -23.73 -22.44 -0.06
N LEU A 306 -22.67 -21.97 -0.72
CA LEU A 306 -22.56 -20.61 -1.27
C LEU A 306 -23.11 -20.54 -2.71
N LEU A 307 -22.91 -21.59 -3.50
CA LEU A 307 -23.38 -21.70 -4.89
C LEU A 307 -24.88 -21.97 -5.02
N ALA A 308 -25.48 -22.79 -4.16
CA ALA A 308 -26.91 -23.14 -4.28
C ALA A 308 -27.85 -21.93 -4.08
N PRO A 309 -27.63 -21.01 -3.12
CA PRO A 309 -28.42 -19.78 -3.00
C PRO A 309 -28.19 -18.82 -4.18
N ALA A 310 -26.96 -18.77 -4.70
CA ALA A 310 -26.55 -17.97 -5.85
C ALA A 310 -27.16 -18.44 -7.18
N MET A 311 -27.34 -19.75 -7.34
CA MET A 311 -27.96 -20.38 -8.51
C MET A 311 -29.50 -20.46 -8.40
N ALA A 312 -30.05 -20.33 -7.20
CA ALA A 312 -31.50 -20.26 -6.94
C ALA A 312 -32.07 -18.83 -7.03
N VAL A 313 -31.48 -17.96 -7.86
CA VAL A 313 -31.98 -16.60 -8.09
C VAL A 313 -33.24 -16.67 -8.96
N ASN A 314 -34.40 -16.48 -8.32
CA ASN A 314 -35.65 -16.22 -9.02
C ASN A 314 -35.65 -14.76 -9.51
N PRO A 315 -35.66 -14.47 -10.84
CA PRO A 315 -35.61 -13.11 -11.36
C PRO A 315 -36.85 -12.26 -11.00
N ASN A 316 -37.91 -12.90 -10.49
CA ASN A 316 -39.15 -12.25 -10.05
C ASN A 316 -39.30 -12.14 -8.52
N ARG A 317 -38.26 -12.42 -7.73
CA ARG A 317 -38.36 -12.32 -6.27
C ARG A 317 -38.34 -10.83 -5.86
N ARG A 318 -39.40 -10.35 -5.21
CA ARG A 318 -39.40 -9.01 -4.59
C ARG A 318 -38.26 -8.91 -3.58
N ARG A 319 -37.47 -7.83 -3.70
CA ARG A 319 -36.39 -7.47 -2.78
C ARG A 319 -36.92 -7.43 -1.34
N LEU A 320 -36.40 -8.28 -0.45
CA LEU A 320 -36.47 -8.00 0.98
C LEU A 320 -35.40 -6.94 1.27
N PHE A 321 -35.79 -5.67 1.24
CA PHE A 321 -35.03 -4.66 1.96
C PHE A 321 -35.03 -5.10 3.43
N ARG A 322 -33.85 -5.35 4.01
CA ARG A 322 -33.69 -5.40 5.47
C ARG A 322 -34.09 -4.03 6.02
N GLY A 323 -35.38 -3.87 6.32
CA GLY A 323 -35.88 -2.75 7.09
C GLY A 323 -35.30 -2.82 8.48
N ARG A 324 -34.48 -1.84 8.84
CA ARG A 324 -34.07 -1.60 10.22
C ARG A 324 -35.25 -0.95 10.96
N GLY A 325 -35.76 -1.62 11.99
CA GLY A 325 -36.73 -1.10 12.97
C GLY A 325 -38.06 -1.87 12.95
N GLY A 326 -38.70 -2.24 14.05
CA GLY A 326 -38.43 -2.10 15.47
C GLY A 326 -39.63 -2.66 16.26
N ARG A 327 -39.39 -3.06 17.52
CA ARG A 327 -40.35 -3.30 18.63
C ARG A 327 -41.54 -4.26 18.43
N GLY A 328 -41.51 -5.33 19.24
CA GLY A 328 -42.65 -5.72 20.08
C GLY A 328 -43.17 -7.15 19.89
N GLY A 329 -43.15 -7.93 20.99
CA GLY A 329 -44.15 -8.97 21.26
C GLY A 329 -43.76 -10.43 20.96
N ASP A 330 -43.56 -11.18 22.04
CA ASP A 330 -43.81 -12.62 22.26
C ASP A 330 -43.32 -13.67 21.24
N GLY A 331 -42.21 -14.33 21.63
CA GLY A 331 -42.25 -15.76 21.93
C GLY A 331 -42.65 -16.74 20.84
N ILE A 332 -42.06 -16.66 19.65
CA ILE A 332 -42.06 -17.75 18.65
C ILE A 332 -40.66 -17.82 18.02
N ASP A 333 -40.12 -19.03 17.88
CA ASP A 333 -38.82 -19.25 17.26
C ASP A 333 -38.80 -18.76 15.80
N PRO A 334 -37.80 -17.95 15.40
CA PRO A 334 -37.78 -17.27 14.11
C PRO A 334 -37.68 -18.21 12.89
N ALA A 335 -37.33 -19.48 13.11
CA ALA A 335 -37.27 -20.51 12.07
C ALA A 335 -38.65 -21.11 11.74
N GLU A 336 -39.56 -21.26 12.72
CA GLU A 336 -40.91 -21.79 12.50
C GLU A 336 -41.83 -20.77 11.82
N GLU A 337 -41.67 -19.49 12.16
CA GLU A 337 -42.36 -18.37 11.52
C GLU A 337 -41.99 -18.30 10.02
N GLN A 338 -40.72 -18.49 9.69
CA GLN A 338 -40.23 -18.53 8.31
C GLN A 338 -40.77 -19.72 7.51
N LEU A 339 -40.87 -20.90 8.13
CA LEU A 339 -41.39 -22.11 7.49
C LEU A 339 -42.89 -22.00 7.20
N ARG A 340 -43.68 -21.48 8.16
CA ARG A 340 -45.13 -21.23 7.99
C ARG A 340 -45.41 -20.17 6.92
N GLN A 341 -44.59 -19.13 6.85
CA GLN A 341 -44.72 -18.10 5.82
C GLN A 341 -44.35 -18.64 4.42
N LEU A 342 -43.40 -19.57 4.32
CA LEU A 342 -43.04 -20.27 3.09
C LEU A 342 -44.15 -21.25 2.62
N GLU A 343 -44.72 -22.03 3.53
CA GLU A 343 -45.83 -22.96 3.24
C GLU A 343 -47.13 -22.23 2.84
N ALA A 344 -47.42 -21.08 3.47
CA ALA A 344 -48.58 -20.27 3.14
C ALA A 344 -48.47 -19.54 1.78
N MET A 345 -47.25 -19.38 1.25
CA MET A 345 -46.98 -18.78 -0.06
C MET A 345 -46.99 -19.81 -1.20
N ALA A 346 -46.63 -21.07 -0.92
CA ALA A 346 -46.67 -22.16 -1.92
C ALA A 346 -48.10 -22.50 -2.37
N ASN A 347 -49.09 -22.36 -1.48
CA ASN A 347 -50.49 -22.75 -1.73
C ASN A 347 -51.36 -21.67 -2.40
N ARG A 348 -50.82 -20.50 -2.80
CA ARG A 348 -51.59 -19.41 -3.45
C ARG A 348 -51.33 -19.28 -4.95
N HIS A 349 -50.92 -20.35 -5.62
CA HIS A 349 -50.87 -20.39 -7.07
C HIS A 349 -52.26 -20.74 -7.66
N HIS A 350 -53.21 -19.80 -7.66
CA HIS A 350 -54.33 -19.92 -8.61
C HIS A 350 -55.01 -18.67 -9.13
N ASP A 351 -54.68 -17.43 -8.74
CA ASP A 351 -55.27 -16.27 -9.44
C ASP A 351 -54.28 -15.13 -9.61
N GLY A 352 -54.20 -14.66 -10.86
CA GLY A 352 -53.15 -13.78 -11.36
C GLY A 352 -53.23 -12.35 -10.84
N ILE A 353 -52.07 -11.69 -10.82
CA ILE A 353 -51.88 -10.25 -11.00
C ILE A 353 -50.49 -10.05 -11.60
N VAL A 354 -50.44 -9.42 -12.78
CA VAL A 354 -49.24 -8.91 -13.45
C VAL A 354 -48.89 -7.55 -12.83
N VAL A 355 -47.65 -7.34 -12.36
CA VAL A 355 -47.06 -6.00 -12.18
C VAL A 355 -45.55 -6.07 -12.42
N GLY A 356 -45.07 -5.34 -13.45
CA GLY A 356 -43.68 -5.30 -13.90
C GLY A 356 -42.80 -4.22 -13.24
N GLY A 357 -41.49 -4.37 -13.44
CA GLY A 357 -40.46 -3.34 -13.30
C GLY A 357 -39.53 -3.43 -14.52
N PRO A 358 -38.84 -2.34 -14.94
CA PRO A 358 -38.20 -2.29 -16.25
C PRO A 358 -37.00 -3.26 -16.32
N PRO A 359 -36.76 -3.88 -17.49
CA PRO A 359 -35.56 -4.70 -17.68
C PRO A 359 -34.36 -3.75 -17.74
N THR A 360 -33.59 -3.66 -16.67
CA THR A 360 -32.33 -2.89 -16.70
C THR A 360 -31.28 -3.71 -17.45
N GLY A 361 -30.79 -3.19 -18.59
CA GLY A 361 -29.69 -3.79 -19.36
C GLY A 361 -28.30 -3.69 -18.71
N LEU A 362 -28.24 -3.42 -17.41
CA LEU A 362 -27.04 -3.41 -16.59
C LEU A 362 -27.08 -4.65 -15.69
N ILE A 363 -26.10 -5.53 -15.87
CA ILE A 363 -25.93 -6.70 -15.02
C ILE A 363 -25.47 -6.19 -13.65
N ASP A 364 -26.19 -6.56 -12.60
CA ASP A 364 -25.88 -6.20 -11.22
C ASP A 364 -24.47 -6.74 -10.87
N PRO A 365 -23.49 -5.90 -10.47
CA PRO A 365 -22.12 -6.36 -10.17
C PRO A 365 -22.07 -7.32 -8.98
N ASP A 366 -23.08 -7.26 -8.10
CA ASP A 366 -23.26 -8.17 -6.98
C ASP A 366 -24.16 -9.37 -7.35
N SER A 367 -24.48 -9.54 -8.64
CA SER A 367 -25.25 -10.68 -9.13
C SER A 367 -24.43 -11.97 -8.98
N PRO A 368 -24.95 -12.98 -8.28
CA PRO A 368 -24.27 -14.26 -8.19
C PRO A 368 -24.12 -14.94 -9.56
N MET A 369 -25.01 -14.64 -10.51
CA MET A 369 -24.91 -15.11 -11.90
C MET A 369 -23.77 -14.43 -12.68
N MET A 370 -23.47 -13.16 -12.39
CA MET A 370 -22.30 -12.49 -12.97
C MET A 370 -21.01 -13.11 -12.44
N GLU A 371 -20.99 -13.45 -11.15
CA GLU A 371 -19.86 -14.13 -10.53
C GLU A 371 -19.63 -15.53 -11.12
N VAL A 372 -20.69 -16.32 -11.30
CA VAL A 372 -20.63 -17.63 -11.98
C VAL A 372 -20.21 -17.49 -13.44
N PHE A 373 -20.73 -16.49 -14.15
CA PHE A 373 -20.39 -16.20 -15.54
C PHE A 373 -18.91 -15.80 -15.70
N LEU A 374 -18.38 -14.93 -14.84
CA LEU A 374 -16.96 -14.57 -14.87
C LEU A 374 -16.06 -15.75 -14.50
N ARG A 375 -16.54 -16.64 -13.62
CA ARG A 375 -15.80 -17.85 -13.21
C ARG A 375 -15.80 -18.96 -14.28
N SER A 376 -16.77 -18.99 -15.20
CA SER A 376 -16.79 -19.98 -16.29
C SER A 376 -15.83 -19.65 -17.44
N PHE A 377 -15.31 -18.42 -17.53
CA PHE A 377 -14.28 -18.04 -18.51
C PHE A 377 -12.87 -18.55 -18.17
N PHE A 378 -12.65 -19.10 -16.98
CA PHE A 378 -11.34 -19.63 -16.61
C PHE A 378 -11.10 -21.00 -17.26
N PRO A 379 -9.93 -21.19 -17.92
CA PRO A 379 -9.69 -22.34 -18.80
C PRO A 379 -9.63 -23.70 -18.09
N TRP A 380 -9.54 -23.73 -16.76
CA TRP A 380 -9.52 -24.94 -15.95
C TRP A 380 -10.89 -25.36 -15.38
N ASN A 381 -11.95 -24.59 -15.62
CA ASN A 381 -13.30 -24.97 -15.18
C ASN A 381 -14.00 -25.77 -16.29
N GLU A 382 -14.24 -27.06 -16.03
CA GLU A 382 -15.15 -27.88 -16.84
C GLU A 382 -16.51 -27.92 -16.14
N VAL A 383 -17.48 -27.22 -16.72
CA VAL A 383 -18.88 -27.28 -16.30
C VAL A 383 -19.58 -28.27 -17.22
N GLU A 384 -20.13 -29.36 -16.66
CA GLU A 384 -20.92 -30.33 -17.43
C GLU A 384 -22.05 -29.61 -18.18
N GLY A 385 -22.10 -29.78 -19.51
CA GLY A 385 -23.14 -29.22 -20.37
C GLY A 385 -22.81 -27.89 -21.07
N VAL A 386 -21.62 -27.31 -20.85
CA VAL A 386 -21.19 -26.09 -21.56
C VAL A 386 -20.06 -26.41 -22.55
N GLU A 387 -20.33 -26.33 -23.85
CA GLU A 387 -19.30 -26.55 -24.88
C GLU A 387 -18.28 -25.40 -24.92
N ARG A 388 -16.99 -25.73 -24.91
CA ARG A 388 -15.90 -24.74 -25.00
C ARG A 388 -15.91 -24.04 -26.37
N ALA A 389 -15.57 -22.75 -26.40
CA ALA A 389 -15.19 -22.08 -27.62
C ALA A 389 -13.91 -22.74 -28.19
N ARG A 390 -14.02 -23.32 -29.40
CA ARG A 390 -12.91 -24.02 -30.07
C ARG A 390 -11.73 -23.05 -30.26
N GLN A 391 -10.55 -23.45 -29.79
CA GLN A 391 -9.31 -22.73 -30.13
C GLN A 391 -9.09 -22.82 -31.65
N PRO A 392 -8.67 -21.74 -32.33
CA PRO A 392 -8.30 -21.83 -33.74
C PRO A 392 -7.05 -22.72 -33.89
N PRO A 393 -6.95 -23.48 -35.00
CA PRO A 393 -5.87 -24.44 -35.23
C PRO A 393 -4.49 -23.75 -35.36
N PRO A 394 -3.40 -24.51 -35.15
CA PRO A 394 -2.04 -23.99 -34.90
C PRO A 394 -1.44 -23.16 -36.03
#